data_AF-A0A2V4H3Q9-F1
#
_entry.id   AF-A0A2V4H3Q9-F1
#
_cell.length_a   1.000
_cell.length_b   1.000
_cell.length_c   1.000
_cell.angle_alpha   90.00
_cell.angle_beta   90.00
_cell.angle_gamma   90.00
#
_symmetry.space_group_name_H-M   'P 1'
#
loop_
_entity.id
_entity.type
_entity.pdbx_description
1 polymer ?
#
loop_
_entity_poly.entity_id
_entity_poly.type
_entity_poly.pdbx_seq_one_letter_code
_entity_poly.pdbx_strand_id
1 'polypeptide(L)'
;MKTKPTTIDRKVPQSVSLRLSIIKKAREKGLNLGPLVEEAIELACGEDPEEIELSRLQKEIAEMQAELAPKMARAKYLKESLQTKRRLQIDLSIERDCHAWYLRSLVQSGVFKVGRMDSIDPAPMIMDDIKSGIIRDCEVDISEGKARLTDKASAQTRKRLRQFLRDRGNNLSAIPAREWVSPDLETLRSTYGLSLDIEEFQDEFLRNQSIGDLPLDFFARFRPVIIQDRIKSEVKARMEPEYRNFALEAGGVT
;
A
#
# COMPACT_ATOMS: atom_id res chain seq x y z
N MET A 1 25.05 -38.63 -77.56
CA MET A 1 25.73 -37.33 -77.33
C MET A 1 25.74 -37.06 -75.84
N LYS A 2 26.91 -37.07 -75.19
CA LYS A 2 27.06 -36.76 -73.75
C LYS A 2 27.77 -35.41 -73.64
N THR A 3 27.05 -34.38 -73.22
CA THR A 3 27.61 -33.05 -72.93
C THR A 3 28.31 -33.10 -71.57
N LYS A 4 29.62 -32.84 -71.55
CA LYS A 4 30.39 -32.62 -70.32
C LYS A 4 30.02 -31.25 -69.74
N PRO A 5 29.85 -31.10 -68.42
CA PRO A 5 29.71 -29.79 -67.82
C PRO A 5 31.07 -29.08 -67.82
N THR A 6 31.14 -27.94 -68.49
CA THR A 6 32.30 -27.05 -68.48
C THR A 6 32.38 -26.39 -67.11
N THR A 7 33.32 -26.83 -66.27
CA THR A 7 33.65 -26.15 -65.02
C THR A 7 34.31 -24.82 -65.39
N ILE A 8 33.59 -23.71 -65.20
CA ILE A 8 34.17 -22.37 -65.31
C ILE A 8 35.04 -22.19 -64.07
N ASP A 9 36.34 -22.43 -64.20
CA ASP A 9 37.33 -21.95 -63.25
C ASP A 9 37.23 -20.42 -63.18
N ARG A 10 36.49 -19.91 -62.19
CA ARG A 10 36.54 -18.49 -61.86
C ARG A 10 37.96 -18.19 -61.36
N LYS A 11 38.81 -17.66 -62.25
CA LYS A 11 40.11 -17.09 -61.87
C LYS A 11 39.86 -16.05 -60.78
N VAL A 12 40.26 -16.39 -59.57
CA VAL A 12 40.34 -15.44 -58.45
C VAL A 12 41.26 -14.30 -58.89
N PRO A 13 40.86 -13.01 -58.76
CA PRO A 13 41.71 -11.89 -59.14
C PRO A 13 43.09 -11.99 -58.46
N GLN A 14 44.17 -11.69 -59.20
CA GLN A 14 45.56 -11.85 -58.70
C GLN A 14 45.81 -11.07 -57.38
N SER A 15 45.09 -9.98 -57.15
CA SER A 15 45.11 -9.19 -55.90
C SER A 15 44.61 -9.98 -54.68
N VAL A 16 43.54 -10.77 -54.82
CA VAL A 16 42.97 -11.60 -53.75
C VAL A 16 43.89 -12.76 -53.39
N SER A 17 44.61 -13.31 -54.38
CA SER A 17 45.62 -14.37 -54.18
C SER A 17 46.85 -13.86 -53.40
N LEU A 18 47.33 -12.66 -53.71
CA LEU A 18 48.43 -11.99 -52.99
C LEU A 18 48.04 -11.66 -51.55
N ARG A 19 46.84 -11.09 -51.35
CA ARG A 19 46.27 -10.78 -50.02
C ARG A 19 46.26 -12.01 -49.12
N LEU A 20 45.69 -13.13 -49.59
CA LEU A 20 45.62 -14.38 -48.84
C LEU A 20 47.02 -14.98 -48.57
N SER A 21 47.98 -14.82 -49.49
CA SER A 21 49.36 -15.31 -49.31
C SER A 21 50.13 -14.54 -48.24
N ILE A 22 49.98 -13.20 -48.20
CA ILE A 22 50.65 -12.33 -47.23
C ILE A 22 50.07 -12.56 -45.82
N ILE A 23 48.73 -12.59 -45.69
CA ILE A 23 48.05 -12.86 -44.42
C ILE A 23 48.42 -14.25 -43.89
N LYS A 24 48.45 -15.26 -44.77
CA LYS A 24 48.82 -16.63 -44.40
C LYS A 24 50.26 -16.71 -43.90
N LYS A 25 51.23 -16.09 -44.60
CA LYS A 25 52.64 -16.07 -44.17
C LYS A 25 52.86 -15.32 -42.85
N ALA A 26 52.10 -14.25 -42.60
CA ALA A 26 52.18 -13.51 -41.35
C ALA A 26 51.65 -14.33 -40.16
N ARG A 27 50.53 -15.05 -40.35
CA ARG A 27 49.98 -15.97 -39.35
C ARG A 27 50.90 -17.18 -39.11
N GLU A 28 51.52 -17.73 -40.15
CA GLU A 28 52.54 -18.80 -40.04
C GLU A 28 53.78 -18.37 -39.23
N LYS A 29 54.06 -17.07 -39.15
CA LYS A 29 55.12 -16.50 -38.31
C LYS A 29 54.67 -16.10 -36.91
N GLY A 30 53.44 -16.43 -36.52
CA GLY A 30 52.89 -16.13 -35.19
C GLY A 30 52.57 -14.66 -34.95
N LEU A 31 52.51 -13.82 -36.00
CA LEU A 31 52.17 -12.42 -35.87
C LEU A 31 50.64 -12.28 -35.79
N ASN A 32 50.16 -11.73 -34.68
CA ASN A 32 48.79 -11.24 -34.60
C ASN A 32 48.75 -9.89 -35.32
N LEU A 33 48.22 -9.88 -36.53
CA LEU A 33 48.16 -8.67 -37.35
C LEU A 33 47.16 -7.71 -36.72
N GLY A 34 47.67 -6.67 -36.04
CA GLY A 34 46.84 -5.59 -35.55
C GLY A 34 46.22 -4.78 -36.70
N PRO A 35 45.20 -3.95 -36.43
CA PRO A 35 44.43 -3.23 -37.46
C PRO A 35 45.31 -2.38 -38.41
N LEU A 36 46.38 -1.78 -37.89
CA LEU A 36 47.34 -1.00 -38.67
C LEU A 36 48.14 -1.82 -39.71
N VAL A 37 48.37 -3.11 -39.45
CA VAL A 37 49.10 -3.99 -40.38
C VAL A 37 48.17 -4.55 -41.46
N GLU A 38 46.90 -4.77 -41.14
CA GLU A 38 45.87 -5.12 -42.12
C GLU A 38 45.65 -3.95 -43.09
N GLU A 39 45.53 -2.72 -42.59
CA GLU A 39 45.40 -1.48 -43.36
C GLU A 39 46.60 -1.24 -44.32
N ALA A 40 47.82 -1.48 -43.84
CA ALA A 40 49.03 -1.37 -44.68
C ALA A 40 49.08 -2.42 -45.82
N ILE A 41 48.53 -3.63 -45.60
CA ILE A 41 48.44 -4.68 -46.62
C ILE A 41 47.37 -4.33 -47.66
N GLU A 42 46.25 -3.75 -47.23
CA GLU A 42 45.14 -3.35 -48.10
C GLU A 42 45.52 -2.18 -49.02
N LEU A 43 46.21 -1.16 -48.48
CA LEU A 43 46.81 -0.07 -49.26
C LEU A 43 47.85 -0.58 -50.27
N ALA A 44 48.69 -1.54 -49.87
CA ALA A 44 49.68 -2.15 -50.76
C ALA A 44 49.06 -3.01 -51.87
N CYS A 45 47.82 -3.47 -51.68
CA CYS A 45 47.03 -4.21 -52.68
C CYS A 45 46.28 -3.29 -53.66
N GLY A 46 46.37 -1.96 -53.51
CA GLY A 46 45.76 -0.97 -54.39
C GLY A 46 44.28 -0.68 -54.13
N GLU A 47 43.78 -0.99 -52.91
CA GLU A 47 42.44 -0.59 -52.46
C GLU A 47 42.42 0.92 -52.13
N ASP A 48 41.26 1.57 -52.32
CA ASP A 48 41.10 3.01 -52.05
C ASP A 48 41.23 3.27 -50.54
N PRO A 49 42.07 4.22 -50.09
CA PRO A 49 42.20 4.55 -48.66
C PRO A 49 40.86 4.85 -47.98
N GLU A 50 39.90 5.47 -48.69
CA GLU A 50 38.57 5.77 -48.12
C GLU A 50 37.74 4.48 -47.90
N GLU A 51 37.88 3.47 -48.77
CA GLU A 51 37.20 2.17 -48.62
C GLU A 51 37.78 1.36 -47.46
N ILE A 52 39.09 1.47 -47.22
CA ILE A 52 39.78 0.81 -46.10
C ILE A 52 39.36 1.45 -44.77
N GLU A 53 39.35 2.79 -44.69
CA GLU A 53 38.91 3.50 -43.49
C GLU A 53 37.42 3.22 -43.19
N LEU A 54 36.57 3.20 -44.22
CA LEU A 54 35.16 2.81 -44.09
C LEU A 54 35.01 1.38 -43.53
N SER A 55 35.80 0.43 -44.04
CA SER A 55 35.78 -0.96 -43.58
C SER A 55 36.25 -1.09 -42.12
N ARG A 56 37.26 -0.31 -41.71
CA ARG A 56 37.72 -0.25 -40.31
C ARG A 56 36.63 0.30 -39.40
N LEU A 57 36.03 1.44 -39.76
CA LEU A 57 34.95 2.04 -38.97
C LEU A 57 33.73 1.13 -38.88
N GLN A 58 33.37 0.41 -39.95
CA GLN A 58 32.30 -0.59 -39.91
C GLN A 58 32.61 -1.74 -38.95
N LYS A 59 33.86 -2.21 -38.91
CA LYS A 59 34.31 -3.24 -37.95
C LYS A 59 34.25 -2.72 -36.51
N GLU A 60 34.73 -1.51 -36.25
CA GLU A 60 34.63 -0.86 -34.93
C GLU A 60 33.17 -0.67 -34.50
N ILE A 61 32.28 -0.24 -35.41
CA ILE A 61 30.84 -0.13 -35.16
C ILE A 61 30.26 -1.50 -34.80
N ALA A 62 30.61 -2.56 -35.55
CA ALA A 62 30.13 -3.91 -35.27
C ALA A 62 30.62 -4.43 -33.91
N GLU A 63 31.88 -4.18 -33.55
CA GLU A 63 32.46 -4.53 -32.26
C GLU A 63 31.77 -3.77 -31.11
N MET A 64 31.57 -2.46 -31.26
CA MET A 64 30.83 -1.64 -30.29
C MET A 64 29.37 -2.09 -30.13
N GLN A 65 28.70 -2.46 -31.22
CA GLN A 65 27.35 -3.01 -31.18
C GLN A 65 27.32 -4.38 -30.46
N ALA A 66 28.32 -5.22 -30.71
CA ALA A 66 28.47 -6.52 -30.05
C ALA A 66 28.72 -6.37 -28.54
N GLU A 67 29.44 -5.31 -28.11
CA GLU A 67 29.60 -5.00 -26.68
C GLU A 67 28.36 -4.33 -26.05
N LEU A 68 27.66 -3.49 -26.81
CA LEU A 68 26.51 -2.75 -26.30
C LEU A 68 25.32 -3.68 -26.06
N ALA A 69 25.09 -4.65 -26.95
CA ALA A 69 23.98 -5.60 -26.85
C ALA A 69 23.90 -6.33 -25.48
N PRO A 70 24.96 -6.98 -24.96
CA PRO A 70 24.92 -7.62 -23.64
C PRO A 70 24.79 -6.62 -22.50
N LYS A 71 25.37 -5.42 -22.62
CA LYS A 71 25.23 -4.34 -21.61
C LYS A 71 23.79 -3.83 -21.55
N MET A 72 23.12 -3.64 -22.69
CA MET A 72 21.71 -3.27 -22.76
C MET A 72 20.81 -4.38 -22.21
N ALA A 73 21.08 -5.64 -22.55
CA ALA A 73 20.36 -6.78 -22.00
C ALA A 73 20.51 -6.85 -20.47
N ARG A 74 21.72 -6.61 -19.95
CA ARG A 74 21.98 -6.56 -18.51
C ARG A 74 21.25 -5.40 -17.84
N ALA A 75 21.26 -4.22 -18.43
CA ALA A 75 20.53 -3.05 -17.92
C ALA A 75 19.02 -3.32 -17.85
N LYS A 76 18.45 -3.92 -18.91
CA LYS A 76 17.03 -4.32 -18.94
C LYS A 76 16.71 -5.32 -17.84
N TYR A 77 17.51 -6.36 -17.69
CA TYR A 77 17.36 -7.36 -16.62
C TYR A 77 17.43 -6.71 -15.23
N LEU A 78 18.39 -5.83 -14.99
CA LEU A 78 18.53 -5.15 -13.70
C LEU A 78 17.33 -4.24 -13.40
N LYS A 79 16.80 -3.54 -14.41
CA LYS A 79 15.60 -2.72 -14.29
C LYS A 79 14.38 -3.57 -13.88
N GLU A 80 14.15 -4.68 -14.57
CA GLU A 80 13.05 -5.61 -14.25
C GLU A 80 13.21 -6.23 -12.85
N SER A 81 14.43 -6.64 -12.50
CA SER A 81 14.76 -7.20 -11.19
C SER A 81 14.52 -6.18 -10.06
N LEU A 82 14.95 -4.93 -10.24
CA LEU A 82 14.72 -3.85 -9.27
C LEU A 82 13.24 -3.53 -9.11
N GLN A 83 12.49 -3.47 -10.22
CA GLN A 83 11.04 -3.28 -10.18
C GLN A 83 10.35 -4.41 -9.41
N THR A 84 10.77 -5.65 -9.65
CA THR A 84 10.25 -6.82 -8.94
C THR A 84 10.53 -6.74 -7.44
N LYS A 85 11.78 -6.42 -7.05
CA LYS A 85 12.16 -6.26 -5.65
C LYS A 85 11.36 -5.15 -4.96
N ARG A 86 11.17 -4.00 -5.62
CA ARG A 86 10.36 -2.90 -5.09
C ARG A 86 8.91 -3.32 -4.88
N ARG A 87 8.31 -4.03 -5.84
CA ARG A 87 6.94 -4.55 -5.71
C ARG A 87 6.83 -5.50 -4.51
N LEU A 88 7.76 -6.43 -4.39
CA LEU A 88 7.80 -7.41 -3.30
C LEU A 88 7.96 -6.72 -1.93
N GLN A 89 8.75 -5.64 -1.84
CA GLN A 89 8.90 -4.85 -0.63
C GLN A 89 7.60 -4.13 -0.24
N ILE A 90 6.88 -3.58 -1.23
CA ILE A 90 5.56 -2.97 -0.99
C ILE A 90 4.58 -4.04 -0.50
N ASP A 91 4.52 -5.19 -1.16
CA ASP A 91 3.64 -6.31 -0.77
C ASP A 91 3.93 -6.77 0.67
N LEU A 92 5.20 -6.89 1.05
CA LEU A 92 5.61 -7.23 2.42
C LEU A 92 5.22 -6.16 3.44
N SER A 93 5.35 -4.89 3.09
CA SER A 93 4.97 -3.78 3.97
C SER A 93 3.47 -3.76 4.21
N ILE A 94 2.68 -3.92 3.14
CA ILE A 94 1.23 -4.05 3.22
C ILE A 94 0.84 -5.27 4.07
N GLU A 95 1.50 -6.43 3.88
CA GLU A 95 1.22 -7.63 4.67
C GLU A 95 1.43 -7.39 6.17
N ARG A 96 2.54 -6.73 6.53
CA ARG A 96 2.88 -6.40 7.91
C ARG A 96 1.85 -5.46 8.54
N ASP A 97 1.43 -4.46 7.78
CA ASP A 97 0.72 -3.30 8.30
C ASP A 97 -0.82 -3.44 8.20
N CYS A 98 -1.32 -4.40 7.39
CA CYS A 98 -2.73 -4.50 7.04
C CYS A 98 -3.68 -4.62 8.24
N HIS A 99 -3.28 -5.37 9.27
CA HIS A 99 -4.15 -5.59 10.42
C HIS A 99 -4.30 -4.34 11.29
N ALA A 100 -3.19 -3.66 11.58
CA ALA A 100 -3.18 -2.42 12.33
C ALA A 100 -3.89 -1.30 11.57
N TRP A 101 -3.69 -1.26 10.24
CA TRP A 101 -4.30 -0.26 9.38
C TRP A 101 -5.82 -0.43 9.36
N TYR A 102 -6.30 -1.68 9.31
CA TYR A 102 -7.72 -1.95 9.34
C TYR A 102 -8.37 -1.52 10.66
N LEU A 103 -7.78 -1.86 11.81
CA LEU A 103 -8.27 -1.39 13.11
C LEU A 103 -8.34 0.14 13.18
N ARG A 104 -7.28 0.83 12.74
CA ARG A 104 -7.25 2.29 12.64
C ARG A 104 -8.39 2.83 11.76
N SER A 105 -8.61 2.23 10.59
CA SER A 105 -9.67 2.65 9.66
C SER A 105 -11.08 2.52 10.27
N LEU A 106 -11.31 1.49 11.09
CA LEU A 106 -12.58 1.30 11.79
C LEU A 106 -12.78 2.38 12.86
N VAL A 107 -11.73 2.71 13.61
CA VAL A 107 -11.80 3.82 14.58
C VAL A 107 -12.06 5.16 13.88
N GLN A 108 -11.30 5.47 12.82
CA GLN A 108 -11.43 6.74 12.08
C GLN A 108 -12.78 6.91 11.40
N SER A 109 -13.38 5.83 10.90
CA SER A 109 -14.72 5.86 10.31
C SER A 109 -15.84 6.03 11.34
N GLY A 110 -15.50 6.11 12.63
CA GLY A 110 -16.47 6.27 13.71
C GLY A 110 -17.40 5.08 13.85
N VAL A 111 -16.95 3.88 13.43
CA VAL A 111 -17.65 2.62 13.69
C VAL A 111 -17.77 2.40 15.20
N PHE A 112 -16.72 2.75 15.93
CA PHE A 112 -16.71 2.80 17.38
C PHE A 112 -16.99 4.24 17.83
N LYS A 113 -17.98 4.45 18.70
CA LYS A 113 -18.35 5.79 19.19
C LYS A 113 -18.40 5.81 20.71
N VAL A 114 -17.64 6.71 21.32
CA VAL A 114 -17.82 7.11 22.72
C VAL A 114 -18.80 8.27 22.77
N GLY A 115 -20.09 7.95 22.91
CA GLY A 115 -21.09 8.96 23.24
C GLY A 115 -21.10 9.18 24.73
N ARG A 116 -20.53 10.29 25.22
CA ARG A 116 -20.72 10.72 26.61
C ARG A 116 -22.13 11.30 26.74
N MET A 117 -23.08 10.52 27.23
CA MET A 117 -24.27 11.12 27.84
C MET A 117 -23.85 11.53 29.26
N ASP A 118 -23.88 12.83 29.53
CA ASP A 118 -23.79 13.30 30.92
C ASP A 118 -24.90 12.60 31.72
N SER A 119 -24.58 12.17 32.94
CA SER A 119 -25.60 11.66 33.84
C SER A 119 -26.59 12.79 34.09
N ILE A 120 -27.79 12.68 33.53
CA ILE A 120 -28.84 13.65 33.80
C ILE A 120 -29.47 13.25 35.14
N ASP A 121 -29.17 14.03 36.18
CA ASP A 121 -30.02 14.07 37.37
C ASP A 121 -31.31 14.81 36.99
N PRO A 122 -32.48 14.14 37.01
CA PRO A 122 -33.74 14.80 36.69
C PRO A 122 -34.21 15.75 37.81
N ALA A 123 -33.66 15.68 39.03
CA ALA A 123 -34.16 16.43 40.18
C ALA A 123 -34.12 17.97 39.99
N PRO A 124 -33.04 18.59 39.49
CA PRO A 124 -33.01 20.03 39.23
C PRO A 124 -34.09 20.47 38.22
N MET A 125 -34.25 19.72 37.13
CA MET A 125 -35.27 20.02 36.10
C MET A 125 -36.69 19.88 36.66
N ILE A 126 -36.95 18.83 37.45
CA ILE A 126 -38.26 18.63 38.09
C ILE A 126 -38.54 19.79 39.07
N MET A 127 -37.54 20.22 39.84
CA MET A 127 -37.68 21.35 40.75
C MET A 127 -37.97 22.67 40.02
N ASP A 128 -37.38 22.88 38.86
CA ASP A 128 -37.66 24.07 38.03
C ASP A 128 -39.04 24.00 37.37
N ASP A 129 -39.48 22.81 36.92
CA ASP A 129 -40.85 22.56 36.43
C ASP A 129 -41.89 22.77 37.54
N ILE A 130 -41.56 22.47 38.79
CA ILE A 130 -42.38 22.77 39.97
C ILE A 130 -42.44 24.28 40.21
N LYS A 131 -41.29 24.97 40.27
CA LYS A 131 -41.22 26.42 40.49
C LYS A 131 -41.95 27.22 39.40
N SER A 132 -41.92 26.73 38.16
CA SER A 132 -42.60 27.34 37.01
C SER A 132 -44.09 27.00 36.92
N GLY A 133 -44.62 26.16 37.84
CA GLY A 133 -46.04 25.77 37.90
C GLY A 133 -46.46 24.80 36.78
N ILE A 134 -45.49 24.23 36.05
CA ILE A 134 -45.74 23.24 34.99
C ILE A 134 -46.11 21.89 35.62
N ILE A 135 -45.47 21.55 36.73
CA ILE A 135 -45.75 20.37 37.57
C ILE A 135 -46.22 20.87 38.93
N ARG A 136 -47.25 20.26 39.52
CA ARG A 136 -47.66 20.62 40.88
C ARG A 136 -46.87 19.80 41.89
N ASP A 137 -46.56 20.38 43.04
CA ASP A 137 -45.81 19.73 44.14
C ASP A 137 -46.40 18.38 44.53
N CYS A 138 -47.73 18.24 44.46
CA CYS A 138 -48.40 17.00 44.85
C CYS A 138 -48.30 15.88 43.81
N GLU A 139 -47.80 16.15 42.60
CA GLU A 139 -47.66 15.17 41.51
C GLU A 139 -46.34 14.39 41.58
N VAL A 140 -45.35 14.88 42.32
CA VAL A 140 -44.02 14.26 42.44
C VAL A 140 -43.58 14.27 43.90
N ASP A 141 -43.10 13.14 44.39
CA ASP A 141 -42.46 13.00 45.69
C ASP A 141 -40.93 12.97 45.50
N ILE A 142 -40.22 13.89 46.15
CA ILE A 142 -38.75 13.97 46.13
C ILE A 142 -38.26 13.59 47.52
N SER A 143 -37.98 12.30 47.69
CA SER A 143 -37.53 11.71 48.96
C SER A 143 -36.18 11.02 48.77
N GLU A 144 -35.24 11.24 49.68
CA GLU A 144 -33.92 10.56 49.71
C GLU A 144 -33.14 10.64 48.39
N GLY A 145 -33.19 11.78 47.70
CA GLY A 145 -32.48 11.98 46.42
C GLY A 145 -33.07 11.22 45.23
N LYS A 146 -34.31 10.72 45.35
CA LYS A 146 -35.05 10.08 44.26
C LYS A 146 -36.38 10.77 44.07
N ALA A 147 -36.69 11.15 42.82
CA ALA A 147 -38.01 11.65 42.48
C ALA A 147 -38.92 10.49 42.08
N ARG A 148 -40.19 10.53 42.50
CA ARG A 148 -41.20 9.51 42.20
C ARG A 148 -42.50 10.17 41.79
N LEU A 149 -43.20 9.60 40.83
CA LEU A 149 -44.55 10.04 40.49
C LEU A 149 -45.51 9.61 41.59
N THR A 150 -46.35 10.52 42.06
CA THR A 150 -47.45 10.20 42.99
C THR A 150 -48.70 9.76 42.23
N ASP A 151 -49.66 9.19 42.94
CA ASP A 151 -50.95 8.80 42.36
C ASP A 151 -51.76 10.00 41.83
N LYS A 152 -51.43 11.22 42.30
CA LYS A 152 -52.08 12.48 41.91
C LYS A 152 -51.49 13.08 40.62
N ALA A 153 -50.44 12.49 40.06
CA ALA A 153 -49.80 12.98 38.84
C ALA A 153 -50.74 12.98 37.63
N SER A 154 -50.91 14.14 36.99
CA SER A 154 -51.68 14.30 35.75
C SER A 154 -51.07 13.53 34.58
N ALA A 155 -51.90 13.24 33.57
CA ALA A 155 -51.46 12.56 32.35
C ALA A 155 -50.34 13.34 31.61
N GLN A 156 -50.36 14.68 31.69
CA GLN A 156 -49.36 15.55 31.09
C GLN A 156 -48.00 15.42 31.80
N THR A 157 -47.97 15.51 33.12
CA THR A 157 -46.77 15.31 33.95
C THR A 157 -46.18 13.92 33.73
N ARG A 158 -47.03 12.88 33.71
CA ARG A 158 -46.60 11.49 33.40
C ARG A 158 -46.03 11.34 32.00
N LYS A 159 -46.57 12.02 30.99
CA LYS A 159 -46.06 11.94 29.60
C LYS A 159 -44.72 12.64 29.46
N ARG A 160 -44.60 13.85 30.00
CA ARG A 160 -43.38 14.67 30.00
C ARG A 160 -42.23 13.90 30.65
N LEU A 161 -42.41 13.46 31.91
CA LEU A 161 -41.33 12.79 32.65
C LEU A 161 -40.97 11.41 32.09
N ARG A 162 -41.93 10.63 31.56
CA ARG A 162 -41.63 9.35 30.89
C ARG A 162 -40.84 9.51 29.60
N GLN A 163 -41.09 10.58 28.83
CA GLN A 163 -40.37 10.85 27.58
C GLN A 163 -38.89 11.19 27.82
N PHE A 164 -38.58 11.85 28.95
CA PHE A 164 -37.20 12.16 29.34
C PHE A 164 -36.45 10.97 29.95
N LEU A 165 -37.13 10.05 30.63
CA LEU A 165 -36.49 8.96 31.40
C LEU A 165 -36.57 7.58 30.76
N ARG A 166 -37.14 7.48 29.55
CA ARG A 166 -37.21 6.30 28.65
C ARG A 166 -36.99 4.94 29.33
N ASP A 167 -37.99 4.47 30.10
CA ASP A 167 -38.27 3.06 30.47
C ASP A 167 -38.35 2.71 31.98
N ARG A 168 -38.31 3.68 32.91
CA ARG A 168 -38.39 3.36 34.36
C ARG A 168 -39.67 3.84 35.06
N GLY A 169 -40.79 3.13 34.85
CA GLY A 169 -41.97 3.10 35.75
C GLY A 169 -42.31 4.40 36.52
N ASN A 170 -42.67 4.28 37.80
CA ASN A 170 -42.93 5.40 38.72
C ASN A 170 -41.64 5.96 39.38
N ASN A 171 -40.48 5.38 39.09
CA ASN A 171 -39.20 5.71 39.73
C ASN A 171 -38.34 6.57 38.80
N LEU A 172 -38.22 7.85 39.14
CA LEU A 172 -37.39 8.82 38.41
C LEU A 172 -35.99 8.79 39.03
N SER A 173 -35.23 7.72 38.73
CA SER A 173 -33.82 7.66 39.06
C SER A 173 -32.99 8.43 38.03
N ALA A 174 -31.83 8.95 38.44
CA ALA A 174 -30.81 9.39 37.50
C ALA A 174 -30.66 8.35 36.38
N ILE A 175 -30.66 8.82 35.13
CA ILE A 175 -30.36 7.95 34.01
C ILE A 175 -28.89 7.56 34.20
N PRO A 176 -28.57 6.27 34.48
CA PRO A 176 -27.18 5.87 34.49
C PRO A 176 -26.61 6.24 33.12
N ALA A 177 -25.42 6.85 33.08
CA ALA A 177 -24.76 7.16 31.82
C ALA A 177 -24.87 5.92 30.92
N ARG A 178 -25.59 6.02 29.80
CA ARG A 178 -25.75 4.86 28.93
C ARG A 178 -24.37 4.52 28.41
N GLU A 179 -23.95 3.32 28.77
CA GLU A 179 -22.62 2.78 28.57
C GLU A 179 -22.24 2.75 27.10
N TRP A 180 -21.06 3.30 26.82
CA TRP A 180 -20.06 2.78 25.89
C TRP A 180 -20.60 1.93 24.74
N VAL A 181 -20.66 2.48 23.51
CA VAL A 181 -20.57 1.63 22.31
C VAL A 181 -19.09 1.39 22.04
N SER A 182 -18.46 0.75 23.01
CA SER A 182 -17.24 0.01 22.71
C SER A 182 -17.64 -1.17 21.83
N PRO A 183 -16.85 -1.51 20.81
CA PRO A 183 -17.00 -2.82 20.20
C PRO A 183 -16.97 -3.90 21.28
N ASP A 184 -17.97 -4.77 21.28
CA ASP A 184 -17.86 -6.05 21.95
C ASP A 184 -17.09 -7.03 21.05
N LEU A 185 -16.52 -8.08 21.67
CA LEU A 185 -15.68 -9.05 20.98
C LEU A 185 -16.43 -9.80 19.88
N GLU A 186 -17.73 -10.05 20.09
CA GLU A 186 -18.55 -10.82 19.17
C GLU A 186 -18.86 -10.02 17.91
N THR A 187 -19.19 -8.74 18.05
CA THR A 187 -19.38 -7.78 16.96
C THR A 187 -18.09 -7.60 16.15
N LEU A 188 -16.93 -7.45 16.81
CA LEU A 188 -15.63 -7.36 16.11
C LEU A 188 -15.37 -8.58 15.24
N ARG A 189 -15.62 -9.79 15.77
CA ARG A 189 -15.36 -11.03 15.06
C ARG A 189 -16.38 -11.32 13.96
N SER A 190 -17.67 -11.17 14.26
CA SER A 190 -18.77 -11.54 13.36
C SER A 190 -18.99 -10.51 12.26
N THR A 191 -19.00 -9.22 12.60
CA THR A 191 -19.37 -8.13 11.69
C THR A 191 -18.15 -7.57 10.98
N TYR A 192 -17.05 -7.38 11.71
CA TYR A 192 -15.83 -6.76 11.17
C TYR A 192 -14.71 -7.76 10.88
N GLY A 193 -14.89 -9.05 11.19
CA GLY A 193 -13.89 -10.08 10.94
C GLY A 193 -12.53 -9.80 11.59
N LEU A 194 -12.53 -9.16 12.77
CA LEU A 194 -11.32 -8.71 13.46
C LEU A 194 -11.23 -9.34 14.85
N SER A 195 -10.03 -9.80 15.23
CA SER A 195 -9.66 -10.18 16.60
C SER A 195 -8.55 -9.25 17.07
N LEU A 196 -8.56 -8.87 18.35
CA LEU A 196 -7.53 -8.05 18.98
C LEU A 196 -7.60 -8.24 20.51
N ASP A 197 -6.61 -7.70 21.23
CA ASP A 197 -6.65 -7.60 22.68
C ASP A 197 -7.68 -6.55 23.11
N ILE A 198 -8.91 -7.01 23.33
CA ILE A 198 -10.06 -6.12 23.51
C ILE A 198 -9.99 -5.36 24.83
N GLU A 199 -9.40 -5.92 25.88
CA GLU A 199 -9.32 -5.28 27.19
C GLU A 199 -8.38 -4.07 27.12
N GLU A 200 -7.18 -4.27 26.55
CA GLU A 200 -6.21 -3.20 26.35
C GLU A 200 -6.72 -2.13 25.38
N PHE A 201 -7.37 -2.55 24.29
CA PHE A 201 -7.96 -1.61 23.33
C PHE A 201 -9.08 -0.80 23.95
N GLN A 202 -9.98 -1.42 24.71
CA GLN A 202 -11.08 -0.74 25.36
C GLN A 202 -10.58 0.32 26.32
N ASP A 203 -9.72 -0.05 27.28
CA ASP A 203 -9.20 0.89 28.27
C ASP A 203 -8.62 2.16 27.63
N GLU A 204 -7.88 2.00 26.53
CA GLU A 204 -7.29 3.12 25.80
C GLU A 204 -8.32 3.88 24.95
N PHE A 205 -9.24 3.16 24.30
CA PHE A 205 -10.37 3.74 23.56
C PHE A 205 -11.26 4.63 24.43
N LEU A 206 -11.45 4.26 25.69
CA LEU A 206 -12.24 5.02 26.65
C LEU A 206 -11.49 6.25 27.19
N ARG A 207 -10.16 6.20 27.27
CA ARG A 207 -9.32 7.27 27.83
C ARG A 207 -9.00 8.38 26.83
N ASN A 208 -8.86 8.06 25.55
CA ASN A 208 -8.34 8.99 24.55
C ASN A 208 -9.41 9.43 23.53
N GLN A 209 -9.77 10.71 23.55
CA GLN A 209 -10.81 11.28 22.66
C GLN A 209 -10.39 11.34 21.17
N SER A 210 -9.11 11.15 20.86
CA SER A 210 -8.54 11.32 19.51
C SER A 210 -7.74 10.11 19.00
N ILE A 211 -8.10 8.89 19.41
CA ILE A 211 -7.35 7.68 18.98
C ILE A 211 -7.24 7.53 17.47
N GLY A 212 -8.24 7.98 16.70
CA GLY A 212 -8.20 7.88 15.24
C GLY A 212 -6.98 8.54 14.58
N ASP A 213 -6.39 9.54 15.22
CA ASP A 213 -5.25 10.29 14.68
C ASP A 213 -3.89 9.68 15.07
N LEU A 214 -3.88 8.64 15.90
CA LEU A 214 -2.65 8.01 16.37
C LEU A 214 -1.92 7.25 15.25
N PRO A 215 -0.58 7.12 15.36
CA PRO A 215 0.23 6.42 14.37
C PRO A 215 -0.11 4.93 14.28
N LEU A 216 0.24 4.29 13.17
CA LEU A 216 -0.05 2.87 12.94
C LEU A 216 0.53 1.95 14.03
N ASP A 217 1.74 2.26 14.52
CA ASP A 217 2.41 1.49 15.57
C ASP A 217 1.61 1.44 16.87
N PHE A 218 0.82 2.48 17.16
CA PHE A 218 -0.11 2.46 18.30
C PHE A 218 -1.17 1.37 18.14
N PHE A 219 -1.71 1.21 16.94
CA PHE A 219 -2.73 0.18 16.67
C PHE A 219 -2.13 -1.23 16.60
N ALA A 220 -0.87 -1.36 16.20
CA ALA A 220 -0.17 -2.64 16.14
C ALA A 220 -0.01 -3.29 17.53
N ARG A 221 0.09 -2.50 18.60
CA ARG A 221 0.28 -3.02 19.97
C ARG A 221 -0.87 -3.90 20.45
N PHE A 222 -2.10 -3.63 19.98
CA PHE A 222 -3.30 -4.42 20.30
C PHE A 222 -3.36 -5.77 19.55
N ARG A 223 -2.32 -6.08 18.76
CA ARG A 223 -2.17 -7.28 17.94
C ARG A 223 -3.45 -7.61 17.15
N PRO A 224 -3.98 -6.65 16.37
CA PRO A 224 -5.13 -6.91 15.54
C PRO A 224 -4.81 -8.02 14.53
N VAL A 225 -5.80 -8.87 14.28
CA VAL A 225 -5.75 -9.94 13.27
C VAL A 225 -7.08 -9.95 12.53
N ILE A 226 -7.00 -9.78 11.22
CA ILE A 226 -8.14 -9.96 10.31
C ILE A 226 -8.30 -11.46 10.11
N ILE A 227 -9.45 -11.97 10.53
CA ILE A 227 -9.78 -13.41 10.53
C ILE A 227 -10.42 -13.82 9.19
N GLN A 228 -10.98 -12.87 8.46
CA GLN A 228 -11.65 -13.13 7.18
C GLN A 228 -10.76 -12.74 6.00
N ASP A 229 -10.41 -13.71 5.15
CA ASP A 229 -9.54 -13.50 3.98
C ASP A 229 -10.10 -12.49 2.97
N ARG A 230 -11.43 -12.44 2.84
CA ARG A 230 -12.12 -11.45 2.01
C ARG A 230 -11.82 -10.03 2.49
N ILE A 231 -12.01 -9.76 3.78
CA ILE A 231 -11.73 -8.44 4.37
C ILE A 231 -10.24 -8.11 4.23
N LYS A 232 -9.36 -9.09 4.48
CA LYS A 232 -7.91 -8.90 4.33
C LYS A 232 -7.55 -8.49 2.90
N SER A 233 -8.15 -9.11 1.90
CA SER A 233 -7.94 -8.78 0.48
C SER A 233 -8.45 -7.37 0.13
N GLU A 234 -9.64 -7.01 0.61
CA GLU A 234 -10.21 -5.68 0.42
C GLU A 234 -9.35 -4.58 1.09
N VAL A 235 -8.86 -4.83 2.29
CA VAL A 235 -7.96 -3.91 3.03
C VAL A 235 -6.65 -3.70 2.28
N LYS A 236 -6.01 -4.78 1.82
CA LYS A 236 -4.77 -4.69 1.05
C LYS A 236 -4.93 -3.86 -0.22
N ALA A 237 -6.05 -4.05 -0.94
CA ALA A 237 -6.36 -3.28 -2.13
C ALA A 237 -6.54 -1.78 -1.84
N ARG A 238 -7.07 -1.41 -0.66
CA ARG A 238 -7.20 -0.02 -0.23
C ARG A 238 -5.85 0.61 0.19
N MET A 239 -4.94 -0.18 0.75
CA MET A 239 -3.61 0.29 1.15
C MET A 239 -2.66 0.45 -0.04
N GLU A 240 -2.80 -0.37 -1.08
CA GLU A 240 -1.87 -0.42 -2.21
C GLU A 240 -1.55 0.96 -2.83
N PRO A 241 -2.51 1.88 -3.05
CA PRO A 241 -2.21 3.21 -3.57
C PRO A 241 -1.29 4.04 -2.65
N GLU A 242 -1.51 4.00 -1.34
CA GLU A 242 -0.73 4.77 -0.36
C GLU A 242 0.75 4.33 -0.41
N TYR A 243 0.99 3.01 -0.40
CA TYR A 243 2.34 2.44 -0.39
C TYR A 243 3.06 2.58 -1.73
N ARG A 244 2.32 2.57 -2.85
CA ARG A 244 2.90 2.84 -4.18
C ARG A 244 3.38 4.28 -4.31
N ASN A 245 2.64 5.24 -3.77
CA ASN A 245 3.03 6.66 -3.82
C ASN A 245 4.31 6.93 -3.03
N PHE A 246 4.42 6.38 -1.81
CA PHE A 246 5.65 6.49 -1.01
C PHE A 246 6.88 5.86 -1.69
N ALA A 247 6.69 4.75 -2.40
CA ALA A 247 7.78 4.09 -3.14
C ALA A 247 8.24 4.87 -4.39
N LEU A 248 7.36 5.68 -4.98
CA LEU A 248 7.69 6.56 -6.10
C LEU A 248 8.42 7.82 -5.62
N GLU A 249 8.00 8.41 -4.50
CA GLU A 249 8.66 9.58 -3.89
C GLU A 249 10.06 9.24 -3.36
N ALA A 250 10.22 8.09 -2.70
CA ALA A 250 11.53 7.62 -2.24
C ALA A 250 12.46 7.13 -3.38
N GLY A 251 11.90 6.85 -4.56
CA GLY A 251 12.60 6.41 -5.76
C GLY A 251 12.97 7.52 -6.74
N GLY A 252 12.66 8.79 -6.41
CA GLY A 252 12.90 9.97 -7.22
C GLY A 252 14.39 10.31 -7.38
N VAL A 253 15.05 9.63 -8.30
CA VAL A 253 16.12 10.23 -9.09
C VAL A 253 15.42 10.82 -10.32
N THR A 254 15.21 12.13 -10.32
CA THR A 254 15.08 12.94 -11.54
C THR A 254 16.32 12.78 -12.40
#